data_AF-A0A955R3H0-F1
#
_entry.id   AF-A0A955R3H0-F1
#
_cell.length_a   1.000
_cell.length_b   1.000
_cell.length_c   1.000
_cell.angle_alpha   90.00
_cell.angle_beta   90.00
_cell.angle_gamma   90.00
#
_symmetry.space_group_name_H-M   'P 1'
#
loop_
_entity.id
_entity.type
_entity.pdbx_description
1 polymer ?
#
loop_
_entity_poly.entity_id
_entity_poly.type
_entity_poly.pdbx_seq_one_letter_code
_entity_poly.pdbx_strand_id
1 'polypeptide(L)'
;MKRLIYITNMLYLFSLSLWVGGMFLLGILVEIVVRVKLKEHGPLASQVMNSIMDAFNVHIIYTCLGLMTLSVVLRYFADRNATRGFQDPVVTKKRYTKQTLFIVMVLVALYIGSILRPQMHEMDLKKKANPHEVRLQKQFDSYHSQLTWLYTVNMILGLSLFYIHGKEMTRFREEGSSSMAGER
;
A
#
# COMPACT_ATOMS: atom_id res chain seq x y z
N MET A 1 -18.84 -21.11 -5.09
CA MET A 1 -18.72 -19.67 -4.73
C MET A 1 -17.90 -19.42 -3.47
N LYS A 2 -18.12 -20.12 -2.33
CA LYS A 2 -17.32 -19.93 -1.09
C LYS A 2 -15.79 -20.03 -1.27
N ARG A 3 -15.30 -21.01 -2.05
CA ARG A 3 -13.86 -21.14 -2.37
C ARG A 3 -13.30 -19.97 -3.20
N LEU A 4 -14.11 -19.43 -4.13
CA LEU A 4 -13.71 -18.28 -4.96
C LEU A 4 -13.56 -17.02 -4.10
N ILE A 5 -14.49 -16.77 -3.19
CA ILE A 5 -14.46 -15.64 -2.26
C ILE A 5 -13.27 -15.76 -1.29
N TYR A 6 -12.98 -16.97 -0.81
CA TYR A 6 -11.81 -17.22 0.02
C TYR A 6 -10.50 -16.89 -0.70
N ILE A 7 -10.32 -17.39 -1.94
CA ILE A 7 -9.13 -17.10 -2.76
C ILE A 7 -9.03 -15.59 -3.04
N THR A 8 -10.16 -14.95 -3.33
CA THR A 8 -10.22 -13.51 -3.61
C THR A 8 -9.81 -12.67 -2.40
N ASN A 9 -10.28 -13.02 -1.20
CA ASN A 9 -9.89 -12.35 0.04
C ASN A 9 -8.44 -12.65 0.42
N MET A 10 -7.94 -13.86 0.16
CA MET A 10 -6.54 -14.21 0.37
C MET A 10 -5.63 -13.38 -0.55
N LEU A 11 -5.97 -13.24 -1.83
CA LEU A 11 -5.24 -12.39 -2.78
C LEU A 11 -5.24 -10.92 -2.36
N TYR A 12 -6.37 -10.40 -1.86
CA TYR A 12 -6.45 -9.05 -1.33
C TYR A 12 -5.51 -8.85 -0.13
N LEU A 13 -5.55 -9.75 0.86
CA LEU A 13 -4.69 -9.68 2.04
C LEU A 13 -3.21 -9.87 1.70
N PHE A 14 -2.90 -10.77 0.77
CA PHE A 14 -1.53 -10.98 0.29
C PHE A 14 -0.99 -9.71 -0.37
N SER A 15 -1.78 -9.08 -1.24
CA SER A 15 -1.41 -7.83 -1.90
C SER A 15 -1.25 -6.69 -0.90
N LEU A 16 -2.14 -6.59 0.07
CA LEU A 16 -2.06 -5.56 1.10
C LEU A 16 -0.88 -5.80 2.06
N SER A 17 -0.54 -7.07 2.35
CA SER A 17 0.67 -7.43 3.09
C SER A 17 1.95 -7.06 2.33
N LEU A 18 2.02 -7.37 1.03
CA LEU A 18 3.14 -6.97 0.18
C LEU A 18 3.30 -5.44 0.12
N TRP A 19 2.19 -4.72 0.04
CA TRP A 19 2.19 -3.26 0.07
C TRP A 19 2.73 -2.75 1.41
N VAL A 20 2.09 -3.09 2.52
CA VAL A 20 2.45 -2.58 3.86
C VAL A 20 3.87 -3.01 4.24
N GLY A 21 4.19 -4.30 4.08
CA GLY A 21 5.52 -4.84 4.38
C GLY A 21 6.61 -4.25 3.48
N GLY A 22 6.30 -4.01 2.21
CA GLY A 22 7.22 -3.37 1.30
C GLY A 22 7.48 -1.88 1.63
N MET A 23 6.45 -1.11 2.01
CA MET A 23 6.65 0.27 2.47
C MET A 23 7.46 0.32 3.78
N PHE A 24 7.27 -0.65 4.67
CA PHE A 24 8.04 -0.79 5.90
C PHE A 24 9.52 -1.11 5.61
N LEU A 25 9.79 -2.03 4.69
CA LEU A 25 11.15 -2.37 4.25
C LEU A 25 11.86 -1.18 3.59
N LEU A 26 11.16 -0.38 2.79
CA LEU A 26 11.72 0.85 2.23
C LEU A 26 12.12 1.85 3.33
N GLY A 27 11.22 2.14 4.26
CA GLY A 27 11.43 3.16 5.29
C GLY A 27 12.49 2.81 6.33
N ILE A 28 12.68 1.53 6.65
CA ILE A 28 13.67 1.11 7.64
C ILE A 28 14.93 0.60 6.95
N LEU A 29 14.81 -0.38 6.06
CA LEU A 29 15.97 -1.11 5.58
C LEU A 29 16.71 -0.31 4.51
N VAL A 30 16.00 0.20 3.51
CA VAL A 30 16.61 0.94 2.40
C VAL A 30 17.11 2.30 2.88
N GLU A 31 16.31 3.04 3.65
CA GLU A 31 16.72 4.34 4.16
C GLU A 31 17.96 4.27 5.06
N ILE A 32 18.05 3.30 5.98
CA ILE A 32 19.23 3.11 6.83
C ILE A 32 20.45 2.72 5.98
N VAL A 33 20.31 1.76 5.07
CA VAL A 33 21.43 1.32 4.21
C VAL A 33 21.95 2.49 3.38
N VAL A 34 21.07 3.25 2.73
CA VAL A 34 21.47 4.38 1.90
C VAL A 34 22.07 5.53 2.72
N ARG A 35 21.45 5.91 3.85
CA ARG A 35 21.92 7.04 4.66
C ARG A 35 23.17 6.74 5.51
N VAL A 36 23.37 5.48 5.91
CA VAL A 36 24.51 5.07 6.76
C VAL A 36 25.67 4.56 5.93
N LYS A 37 25.43 3.71 4.91
CA LYS A 37 26.51 3.09 4.12
C LYS A 37 26.95 3.93 2.92
N LEU A 38 26.08 4.73 2.33
CA LEU A 38 26.42 5.57 1.16
C LEU A 38 26.55 7.07 1.51
N LYS A 39 26.72 7.42 2.78
CA LYS A 39 26.87 8.82 3.23
C LYS A 39 28.02 9.55 2.53
N GLU A 40 29.13 8.84 2.27
CA GLU A 40 30.33 9.39 1.63
C GLU A 40 30.18 9.55 0.11
N HIS A 41 29.24 8.82 -0.50
CA HIS A 41 28.94 8.87 -1.93
C HIS A 41 27.52 9.37 -2.17
N GLY A 42 27.26 10.62 -1.77
CA GLY A 42 25.97 11.30 -1.95
C GLY A 42 25.29 11.10 -3.32
N PRO A 43 25.98 11.19 -4.47
CA PRO A 43 25.34 10.97 -5.76
C PRO A 43 24.93 9.51 -6.03
N LEU A 44 25.70 8.53 -5.54
CA LEU A 44 25.35 7.10 -5.62
C LEU A 44 24.21 6.76 -4.67
N ALA A 45 24.18 7.35 -3.47
CA ALA A 45 23.10 7.21 -2.50
C ALA A 45 21.74 7.63 -3.09
N SER A 46 21.71 8.80 -3.74
CA SER A 46 20.51 9.34 -4.39
C SER A 46 20.06 8.44 -5.56
N GLN A 47 20.99 7.97 -6.40
CA GLN A 47 20.67 7.11 -7.53
C GLN A 47 20.09 5.76 -7.09
N VAL A 48 20.68 5.13 -6.06
CA VAL A 48 20.20 3.86 -5.50
C VAL A 48 18.83 4.04 -4.85
N MET A 49 18.64 5.10 -4.03
CA MET A 49 17.35 5.41 -3.43
C MET A 49 16.28 5.61 -4.49
N ASN A 50 16.55 6.43 -5.51
CA ASN A 50 15.59 6.72 -6.57
C ASN A 50 15.24 5.47 -7.37
N SER A 51 16.23 4.63 -7.72
CA SER A 51 16.00 3.39 -8.46
C SER A 51 15.17 2.39 -7.66
N ILE A 52 15.48 2.20 -6.36
CA ILE A 52 14.71 1.31 -5.49
C ILE A 52 13.29 1.81 -5.29
N MET A 53 13.13 3.12 -5.04
CA MET A 53 11.80 3.72 -5.00
C MET A 53 11.09 3.49 -6.34
N ASP A 54 11.78 3.63 -7.47
CA ASP A 54 11.21 3.44 -8.80
C ASP A 54 10.63 2.06 -9.01
N ALA A 55 11.46 1.04 -8.79
CA ALA A 55 11.03 -0.34 -8.86
C ALA A 55 9.88 -0.64 -7.89
N PHE A 56 9.95 -0.14 -6.65
CA PHE A 56 8.93 -0.43 -5.65
C PHE A 56 7.57 0.19 -5.98
N ASN A 57 7.53 1.48 -6.31
CA ASN A 57 6.25 2.15 -6.53
C ASN A 57 5.67 1.82 -7.92
N VAL A 58 6.51 1.64 -8.95
CA VAL A 58 6.02 1.27 -10.29
C VAL A 58 5.68 -0.22 -10.35
N HIS A 59 6.54 -1.13 -9.91
CA HIS A 59 6.24 -2.55 -10.05
C HIS A 59 5.42 -3.09 -8.88
N ILE A 60 5.82 -2.84 -7.63
CA ILE A 60 5.17 -3.48 -6.48
C ILE A 60 3.83 -2.82 -6.16
N ILE A 61 3.76 -1.49 -6.03
CA ILE A 61 2.50 -0.81 -5.67
C ILE A 61 1.45 -0.95 -6.80
N TYR A 62 1.80 -0.77 -8.08
CA TYR A 62 0.81 -0.98 -9.16
C TYR A 62 0.34 -2.43 -9.28
N THR A 63 1.22 -3.42 -9.07
CA THR A 63 0.80 -4.83 -9.06
C THR A 63 -0.14 -5.09 -7.88
N CYS A 64 0.15 -4.56 -6.69
CA CYS A 64 -0.73 -4.66 -5.52
C CYS A 64 -2.09 -3.99 -5.79
N LEU A 65 -2.10 -2.79 -6.37
CA LEU A 65 -3.32 -2.09 -6.78
C LEU A 65 -4.14 -2.91 -7.78
N GLY A 66 -3.49 -3.51 -8.77
CA GLY A 66 -4.14 -4.36 -9.76
C GLY A 66 -4.81 -5.58 -9.12
N LEU A 67 -4.08 -6.30 -8.25
CA LEU A 67 -4.61 -7.47 -7.55
C LEU A 67 -5.75 -7.12 -6.57
N MET A 68 -5.64 -5.99 -5.87
CA MET A 68 -6.68 -5.51 -4.96
C MET A 68 -7.94 -5.05 -5.73
N THR A 69 -7.76 -4.38 -6.85
CA THR A 69 -8.89 -3.97 -7.71
C THR A 69 -9.57 -5.19 -8.34
N LEU A 70 -8.77 -6.14 -8.86
CA LEU A 70 -9.28 -7.39 -9.42
C LEU A 70 -10.09 -8.18 -8.39
N SER A 71 -9.60 -8.27 -7.16
CA SER A 71 -10.32 -8.97 -6.10
C SER A 71 -11.64 -8.29 -5.72
N VAL A 72 -11.69 -6.95 -5.69
CA VAL A 72 -12.95 -6.21 -5.50
C VAL A 72 -13.93 -6.45 -6.64
N VAL A 73 -13.47 -6.44 -7.90
CA VAL A 73 -14.31 -6.69 -9.09
C VAL A 73 -14.85 -8.11 -9.11
N LEU A 74 -14.01 -9.11 -8.84
CA LEU A 74 -14.43 -10.51 -8.78
C LEU A 74 -15.47 -10.74 -7.68
N ARG A 75 -15.32 -10.07 -6.54
CA ARG A 75 -16.29 -10.13 -5.45
C ARG A 75 -17.61 -9.47 -5.83
N TYR A 76 -17.57 -8.32 -6.50
CA TYR A 76 -18.76 -7.65 -7.02
C TYR A 76 -19.53 -8.50 -8.05
N PHE A 77 -18.82 -9.18 -8.96
CA PHE A 77 -19.44 -10.12 -9.90
C PHE A 77 -19.98 -11.38 -9.19
N ALA A 78 -19.28 -11.89 -8.19
CA ALA A 78 -19.75 -13.03 -7.40
C ALA A 78 -21.04 -12.70 -6.64
N ASP A 79 -21.14 -11.51 -6.04
CA ASP A 79 -22.36 -11.05 -5.35
C ASP A 79 -23.55 -10.88 -6.30
N ARG A 80 -23.30 -10.37 -7.53
CA ARG A 80 -24.36 -10.19 -8.53
C ARG A 80 -24.89 -11.51 -9.09
N ASN A 81 -24.04 -12.53 -9.17
CA ASN A 81 -24.41 -13.88 -9.64
C ASN A 81 -24.84 -14.82 -8.50
N ALA A 82 -24.59 -14.47 -7.24
CA ALA A 82 -25.00 -15.24 -6.07
C ALA A 82 -26.42 -14.84 -5.63
N THR A 83 -27.44 -15.40 -6.27
CA THR A 83 -28.85 -15.19 -5.92
C THR A 83 -29.24 -15.71 -4.51
N ARG A 84 -28.32 -16.23 -3.68
CA ARG A 84 -28.64 -16.71 -2.32
C ARG A 84 -27.47 -16.55 -1.34
N GLY A 85 -27.61 -15.59 -0.41
CA GLY A 85 -27.20 -15.78 0.99
C GLY A 85 -25.76 -15.48 1.39
N PHE A 86 -25.01 -14.62 0.70
CA PHE A 86 -23.72 -14.15 1.21
C PHE A 86 -23.90 -12.80 1.93
N GLN A 87 -23.98 -12.83 3.26
CA GLN A 87 -23.87 -11.62 4.08
C GLN A 87 -22.41 -11.48 4.51
N ASP A 88 -21.75 -10.41 4.08
CA ASP A 88 -20.44 -10.06 4.58
C ASP A 88 -20.54 -9.73 6.09
N PRO A 89 -19.73 -10.34 6.96
CA PRO A 89 -19.66 -10.03 8.37
C PRO A 89 -19.07 -8.63 8.52
N VAL A 90 -19.93 -7.70 8.88
CA VAL A 90 -19.59 -6.28 8.94
C VAL A 90 -18.85 -6.00 10.25
N VAL A 91 -17.52 -5.79 10.20
CA VAL A 91 -16.72 -5.43 11.39
C VAL A 91 -16.79 -3.92 11.70
N THR A 92 -17.17 -3.09 10.73
CA THR A 92 -17.28 -1.63 10.89
C THR A 92 -18.72 -1.14 10.72
N LYS A 93 -19.16 -0.19 11.57
CA LYS A 93 -20.55 0.30 11.62
C LYS A 93 -21.10 0.84 10.29
N LYS A 94 -20.25 1.17 9.31
CA LYS A 94 -20.60 1.66 7.97
C LYS A 94 -20.05 0.71 6.89
N ARG A 95 -20.93 0.22 6.03
CA ARG A 95 -20.66 -0.76 4.95
C ARG A 95 -19.58 -0.30 3.95
N TYR A 96 -19.35 1.01 3.82
CA TYR A 96 -18.45 1.60 2.81
C TYR A 96 -17.09 2.03 3.34
N THR A 97 -16.83 1.98 4.66
CA THR A 97 -15.57 2.51 5.25
C THR A 97 -14.33 1.87 4.62
N LYS A 98 -14.37 0.58 4.32
CA LYS A 98 -13.27 -0.11 3.62
C LYS A 98 -13.02 0.42 2.22
N GLN A 99 -14.07 0.61 1.43
CA GLN A 99 -13.95 1.09 0.06
C GLN A 99 -13.45 2.53 0.06
N THR A 100 -13.93 3.38 0.98
CA THR A 100 -13.44 4.75 1.14
C THR A 100 -11.96 4.77 1.52
N LEU A 101 -11.54 4.00 2.52
CA LEU A 101 -10.13 3.91 2.92
C LEU A 101 -9.25 3.40 1.78
N PHE A 102 -9.72 2.39 1.04
CA PHE A 102 -9.00 1.85 -0.12
C PHE A 102 -8.86 2.89 -1.23
N ILE A 103 -9.95 3.60 -1.59
CA ILE A 103 -9.92 4.66 -2.61
C ILE A 103 -8.97 5.78 -2.21
N VAL A 104 -9.02 6.23 -0.95
CA VAL A 104 -8.09 7.25 -0.44
C VAL A 104 -6.64 6.76 -0.54
N MET A 105 -6.38 5.51 -0.16
CA MET A 105 -5.05 4.88 -0.25
C MET A 105 -4.54 4.83 -1.71
N VAL A 106 -5.42 4.46 -2.66
CA VAL A 106 -5.11 4.45 -4.09
C VAL A 106 -4.78 5.86 -4.60
N LEU A 107 -5.60 6.86 -4.26
CA LEU A 107 -5.37 8.24 -4.68
C LEU A 107 -4.05 8.79 -4.14
N VAL A 108 -3.71 8.51 -2.88
CA VAL A 108 -2.42 8.89 -2.29
C VAL A 108 -1.26 8.19 -3.02
N ALA A 109 -1.38 6.89 -3.30
CA ALA A 109 -0.36 6.14 -4.02
C ALA A 109 -0.11 6.69 -5.43
N LEU A 110 -1.19 6.99 -6.16
CA LEU A 110 -1.13 7.61 -7.48
C LEU A 110 -0.50 9.00 -7.42
N TYR A 111 -0.86 9.82 -6.42
CA TYR A 111 -0.26 11.14 -6.24
C TYR A 111 1.26 11.05 -6.00
N ILE A 112 1.70 10.14 -5.13
CA ILE A 112 3.12 9.92 -4.86
C ILE A 112 3.83 9.48 -6.14
N GLY A 113 3.28 8.50 -6.88
CA GLY A 113 3.92 7.95 -8.07
C GLY A 113 3.94 8.88 -9.28
N SER A 114 2.84 9.59 -9.55
CA SER A 114 2.66 10.37 -10.78
C SER A 114 3.11 11.82 -10.67
N ILE A 115 3.03 12.44 -9.47
CA ILE A 115 3.32 13.87 -9.30
C ILE A 115 4.56 14.08 -8.45
N LEU A 116 4.60 13.53 -7.24
CA LEU A 116 5.63 13.87 -6.26
C LEU A 116 7.00 13.31 -6.66
N ARG A 117 7.01 12.12 -7.27
CA ARG A 117 8.24 11.44 -7.68
C ARG A 117 8.96 12.07 -8.88
N PRO A 118 8.30 12.41 -10.00
CA PRO A 118 8.98 13.12 -11.09
C PRO A 118 9.49 14.49 -10.63
N GLN A 119 8.73 15.20 -9.77
CA GLN A 119 9.21 16.45 -9.15
C GLN A 119 10.49 16.25 -8.33
N MET A 120 10.58 15.18 -7.54
CA MET A 120 11.83 14.85 -6.84
C MET A 120 12.99 14.53 -7.79
N HIS A 121 12.74 13.85 -8.91
CA HIS A 121 13.79 13.54 -9.89
C HIS A 121 14.37 14.81 -10.53
N GLU A 122 13.52 15.74 -10.94
CA GLU A 122 13.96 17.02 -11.50
C GLU A 122 14.74 17.85 -10.47
N MET A 123 14.28 17.84 -9.22
CA MET A 123 14.94 18.51 -8.12
C MET A 123 16.32 17.92 -7.82
N ASP A 124 16.45 16.60 -7.85
CA ASP A 124 17.71 15.90 -7.60
C ASP A 124 18.71 16.14 -8.74
N LEU A 125 18.23 16.23 -9.98
CA LEU A 125 19.04 16.65 -11.14
C LEU A 125 19.53 18.10 -11.00
N LYS A 126 18.66 19.02 -10.58
CA LYS A 126 19.02 20.43 -10.33
C LYS A 126 20.03 20.56 -9.18
N LYS A 127 19.89 19.76 -8.13
CA LYS A 127 20.85 19.69 -7.01
C LYS A 127 22.21 19.14 -7.45
N LYS A 128 22.24 18.16 -8.36
CA LYS A 128 23.48 17.65 -8.97
C LYS A 128 24.17 18.70 -9.86
N ALA A 129 23.39 19.55 -10.54
CA ALA A 129 23.92 20.63 -11.37
C ALA A 129 24.46 21.81 -10.53
N ASN A 130 23.82 22.16 -9.41
CA ASN A 130 24.19 23.30 -8.57
C ASN A 130 24.30 22.93 -7.07
N PRO A 131 25.40 22.26 -6.65
CA PRO A 131 25.53 21.73 -5.29
C PRO A 131 25.68 22.78 -4.18
N HIS A 132 25.98 24.04 -4.51
CA HIS A 132 26.23 25.12 -3.54
C HIS A 132 24.97 25.95 -3.19
N GLU A 133 23.82 25.71 -3.83
CA GLU A 133 22.60 26.47 -3.58
C GLU A 133 21.80 25.92 -2.38
N VAL A 134 21.91 26.60 -1.23
CA VAL A 134 21.18 26.28 0.01
C VAL A 134 19.65 26.28 -0.18
N ARG A 135 19.12 27.05 -1.15
CA ARG A 135 17.69 27.09 -1.49
C ARG A 135 17.21 25.77 -2.10
N LEU A 136 17.98 25.17 -3.00
CA LEU A 136 17.66 23.88 -3.61
C LEU A 136 17.69 22.76 -2.57
N GLN A 137 18.62 22.82 -1.63
CA GLN A 137 18.69 21.86 -0.54
C GLN A 137 17.45 21.93 0.37
N LYS A 138 17.02 23.14 0.75
CA LYS A 138 15.78 23.33 1.54
C LYS A 138 14.53 22.84 0.81
N GLN A 139 14.41 23.10 -0.49
CA GLN A 139 13.26 22.62 -1.25
C GLN A 139 13.29 21.09 -1.36
N PHE A 140 14.47 20.48 -1.57
CA PHE A 140 14.63 19.03 -1.63
C PHE A 140 14.24 18.37 -0.30
N ASP A 141 14.71 18.91 0.82
CA ASP A 141 14.38 18.40 2.15
C ASP A 141 12.88 18.51 2.45
N SER A 142 12.22 19.58 1.96
CA SER A 142 10.77 19.75 2.08
C SER A 142 10.00 18.69 1.28
N TYR A 143 10.37 18.45 0.02
CA TYR A 143 9.76 17.39 -0.79
C TYR A 143 9.99 16.01 -0.19
N HIS A 144 11.20 15.76 0.32
CA HIS A 144 11.53 14.49 0.94
C HIS A 144 10.69 14.26 2.21
N SER A 145 10.53 15.30 3.04
CA SER A 145 9.65 15.25 4.22
C SER A 145 8.18 15.02 3.85
N GLN A 146 7.67 15.71 2.82
CA GLN A 146 6.30 15.49 2.33
C GLN A 146 6.10 14.06 1.82
N LEU A 147 7.09 13.52 1.10
CA LEU A 147 7.06 12.16 0.57
C LEU A 147 7.06 11.14 1.72
N THR A 148 7.95 11.27 2.69
CA THR A 148 7.98 10.43 3.89
C THR A 148 6.65 10.50 4.65
N TRP A 149 6.10 11.69 4.84
CA TRP A 149 4.81 11.87 5.52
C TRP A 149 3.66 11.18 4.79
N LEU A 150 3.55 11.37 3.47
CA LEU A 150 2.52 10.70 2.67
C LEU A 150 2.67 9.17 2.70
N TYR A 151 3.90 8.66 2.66
CA TYR A 151 4.16 7.23 2.85
C TYR A 151 3.74 6.73 4.24
N THR A 152 4.02 7.49 5.31
CA THR A 152 3.59 7.14 6.68
C THR A 152 2.06 7.12 6.79
N VAL A 153 1.37 8.13 6.28
CA VAL A 153 -0.10 8.17 6.25
C VAL A 153 -0.64 6.98 5.47
N ASN A 154 -0.09 6.71 4.29
CA ASN A 154 -0.49 5.58 3.45
C ASN A 154 -0.27 4.23 4.14
N MET A 155 0.80 4.09 4.91
CA MET A 155 1.08 2.90 5.72
C MET A 155 0.07 2.73 6.86
N ILE A 156 -0.30 3.80 7.57
CA ILE A 156 -1.32 3.75 8.62
C ILE A 156 -2.69 3.35 8.05
N LEU A 157 -3.04 3.88 6.88
CA LEU A 157 -4.26 3.49 6.16
C LEU A 157 -4.22 2.01 5.75
N GLY A 158 -3.07 1.55 5.23
CA GLY A 158 -2.83 0.15 4.88
C GLY A 158 -2.97 -0.78 6.09
N LEU A 159 -2.31 -0.48 7.21
CA LEU A 159 -2.42 -1.25 8.46
C LEU A 159 -3.85 -1.28 9.00
N SER A 160 -4.57 -0.16 8.92
CA SER A 160 -5.98 -0.09 9.31
C SER A 160 -6.84 -1.02 8.46
N LEU A 161 -6.64 -1.01 7.14
CA LEU A 161 -7.33 -1.93 6.22
C LEU A 161 -6.95 -3.40 6.45
N PHE A 162 -5.68 -3.68 6.77
CA PHE A 162 -5.19 -5.00 7.13
C PHE A 162 -5.89 -5.51 8.39
N TYR A 163 -5.96 -4.68 9.44
CA TYR A 163 -6.61 -5.01 10.70
C TYR A 163 -8.11 -5.34 10.49
N ILE A 164 -8.82 -4.51 9.72
CA ILE A 164 -10.25 -4.73 9.47
C ILE A 164 -10.45 -6.02 8.67
N HIS A 165 -9.67 -6.27 7.61
CA HIS A 165 -9.77 -7.51 6.83
C HIS A 165 -9.36 -8.76 7.63
N GLY A 166 -8.32 -8.65 8.46
CA GLY A 166 -7.88 -9.74 9.33
C GLY A 166 -8.97 -10.16 10.32
N LYS A 167 -9.62 -9.18 10.98
CA LYS A 167 -10.74 -9.46 11.90
C LYS A 167 -11.97 -10.05 11.22
N GLU A 168 -12.24 -9.68 9.97
CA GLU A 168 -13.34 -10.30 9.21
C GLU A 168 -13.07 -11.78 8.96
N MET A 169 -11.84 -12.13 8.56
CA MET A 169 -11.47 -13.53 8.33
C MET A 169 -11.55 -14.41 9.59
N THR A 170 -11.17 -13.88 10.76
CA THR A 170 -11.28 -14.66 12.01
C THR A 170 -12.74 -14.91 12.39
N ARG A 171 -13.65 -13.95 12.16
CA ARG A 171 -15.09 -14.13 12.39
C ARG A 171 -15.75 -15.12 11.44
N PHE A 172 -15.39 -15.10 10.15
CA PHE A 172 -15.85 -16.10 9.18
C PHE A 172 -15.48 -17.53 9.61
N ARG A 173 -14.32 -17.72 10.26
CA ARG A 173 -13.89 -19.02 10.77
C ARG A 173 -14.72 -19.46 11.98
N GLU A 174 -15.06 -18.55 12.88
CA GLU A 174 -15.92 -18.83 14.04
C GLU A 174 -17.33 -19.24 13.59
N GLU A 175 -18.00 -18.46 12.73
CA GLU A 175 -19.35 -18.78 12.22
C GLU A 175 -19.39 -20.12 11.46
N GLY A 176 -18.35 -20.39 10.66
CA GLY A 176 -18.20 -21.68 9.96
C GLY A 176 -17.98 -22.87 10.89
N SER A 177 -17.33 -22.65 12.05
CA SER A 177 -17.10 -23.70 13.06
C SER A 177 -18.34 -23.96 13.92
N SER A 178 -19.10 -22.93 14.29
CA SER A 178 -20.36 -23.06 15.04
C SER A 178 -21.47 -23.70 14.21
N SER A 179 -21.47 -23.53 12.88
CA SER A 179 -22.40 -24.24 11.99
C SER A 179 -22.13 -25.74 11.89
N MET A 180 -20.91 -26.22 12.20
CA MET A 180 -20.59 -27.66 12.21
C MET A 180 -20.68 -28.29 13.60
N ALA A 181 -20.78 -27.50 14.66
CA ALA A 181 -20.97 -27.99 16.03
C ALA A 181 -22.45 -28.28 16.38
N GLY A 182 -23.39 -27.88 15.52
CA GLY A 182 -24.83 -28.11 15.69
C GLY A 182 -25.39 -29.35 14.97
N GLU A 183 -24.55 -30.13 14.28
CA GLU A 183 -24.93 -31.38 13.58
C GLU A 183 -24.22 -32.61 14.18
N ARG A 184 -24.19 -32.73 15.50
CA ARG A 184 -23.84 -33.98 16.20
C ARG A 184 -24.88 -34.35 17.23
#